data_AF-A0ABD1E359-F1
#
_entry.id   AF-A0ABD1E359-F1
#
_cell.length_a   1.000
_cell.length_b   1.000
_cell.length_c   1.000
_cell.angle_alpha   90.00
_cell.angle_beta   90.00
_cell.angle_gamma   90.00
#
_symmetry.space_group_name_H-M   'P 1'
#
loop_
_entity.id
_entity.type
_entity.pdbx_description
1 polymer ?
#
loop_
_entity_poly.entity_id
_entity_poly.type
_entity_poly.pdbx_seq_one_letter_code
_entity_poly.pdbx_strand_id
1 'polypeptide(L)'
;MTEDDKAIEELTEKLRNFNASLSVGTASGFAIMPNENRDGNNINWNLFKSKLNIIKPFDGDSNLLNKFITRCESFINSYSSFRDDELNKHIFECIQEKLVGKAEILVGNRPELTAWPLLKADC
;
A
#
# COMPACT_ATOMS: atom_id res chain seq x y z
N MET A 1 -33.04 -10.24 9.54
CA MET A 1 -31.82 -10.46 8.77
C MET A 1 -31.68 -9.26 7.87
N THR A 2 -30.78 -8.37 8.24
CA THR A 2 -30.60 -7.03 7.66
C THR A 2 -29.66 -7.14 6.45
N GLU A 3 -29.77 -6.23 5.47
CA GLU A 3 -28.93 -6.26 4.27
C GLU A 3 -27.43 -6.21 4.60
N ASP A 4 -27.07 -5.62 5.74
CA ASP A 4 -25.72 -5.59 6.30
C ASP A 4 -25.18 -6.98 6.69
N ASP A 5 -26.00 -7.88 7.22
CA ASP A 5 -25.59 -9.25 7.57
C ASP A 5 -25.22 -10.05 6.31
N LYS A 6 -25.92 -9.80 5.21
CA LYS A 6 -25.68 -10.48 3.93
C LYS A 6 -24.38 -10.02 3.27
N ALA A 7 -24.03 -8.74 3.41
CA ALA A 7 -22.78 -8.19 2.91
C ALA A 7 -21.56 -8.76 3.68
N ILE A 8 -21.69 -8.93 4.99
CA ILE A 8 -20.64 -9.51 5.84
C ILE A 8 -20.41 -10.99 5.50
N GLU A 9 -21.48 -11.75 5.26
CA GLU A 9 -21.38 -13.17 4.88
C GLU A 9 -20.72 -13.33 3.50
N GLU A 10 -21.09 -12.50 2.51
CA GLU A 10 -20.49 -12.52 1.17
C GLU A 10 -19.00 -12.15 1.20
N LEU A 11 -18.61 -11.15 2.00
CA LEU A 11 -17.21 -10.77 2.21
C LEU A 11 -16.41 -11.89 2.85
N THR A 12 -16.99 -12.58 3.85
CA THR A 12 -16.34 -13.68 4.56
C THR A 12 -16.12 -14.88 3.65
N GLU A 13 -17.06 -15.18 2.76
CA GLU A 13 -16.94 -16.26 1.79
C GLU A 13 -15.88 -15.96 0.72
N LYS A 14 -15.83 -14.73 0.21
CA LYS A 14 -14.79 -14.29 -0.73
C LYS A 14 -13.38 -14.40 -0.14
N LEU A 15 -13.21 -14.00 1.13
CA LEU A 15 -11.93 -14.12 1.85
C LEU A 15 -11.52 -15.58 2.07
N ARG A 16 -12.47 -16.46 2.39
CA ARG A 16 -12.21 -17.89 2.56
C ARG A 16 -11.78 -18.54 1.24
N ASN A 17 -12.44 -18.21 0.13
CA ASN A 17 -12.10 -18.77 -1.18
C ASN A 17 -10.72 -18.31 -1.66
N PHE A 18 -10.36 -17.05 -1.40
CA PHE A 18 -9.01 -16.54 -1.71
C PHE A 18 -7.93 -17.29 -0.92
N ASN A 19 -8.16 -17.56 0.37
CA ASN A 19 -7.21 -18.29 1.20
C ASN A 19 -7.11 -19.78 0.81
N ALA A 20 -8.22 -20.38 0.36
CA ALA A 20 -8.23 -21.75 -0.16
C ALA A 20 -7.43 -21.88 -1.47
N SER A 21 -7.50 -20.89 -2.37
CA SER A 21 -6.68 -20.88 -3.59
C SER A 21 -5.18 -20.76 -3.35
N LEU A 22 -4.76 -20.22 -2.19
CA LEU A 22 -3.35 -20.17 -1.78
C LEU A 22 -2.85 -21.50 -1.18
N SER A 23 -3.75 -22.41 -0.79
CA SER A 23 -3.40 -23.65 -0.09
C SER A 23 -3.41 -24.91 -0.98
N VAL A 24 -3.81 -24.83 -2.25
CA VAL A 24 -3.74 -25.98 -3.18
C VAL A 24 -2.45 -25.88 -3.99
N GLY A 25 -1.37 -26.29 -3.36
CA GLY A 25 -0.03 -26.28 -3.95
C GLY A 25 0.82 -27.46 -3.52
N THR A 26 0.24 -28.66 -3.37
CA THR A 26 1.06 -29.88 -3.24
C THR A 26 0.42 -31.09 -3.93
N ALA A 27 1.21 -31.68 -4.85
CA ALA A 27 1.09 -32.99 -5.51
C ALA A 27 0.11 -33.07 -6.71
N SER A 28 0.49 -33.40 -7.97
CA SER A 28 1.75 -33.87 -8.56
C SER A 28 1.70 -33.76 -10.10
N GLY A 29 2.76 -33.24 -10.71
CA GLY A 29 3.42 -33.85 -11.88
C GLY A 29 2.81 -33.72 -13.28
N PHE A 30 2.76 -32.52 -13.88
CA PHE A 30 2.92 -32.32 -15.33
C PHE A 30 3.56 -30.95 -15.61
N ALA A 31 4.65 -30.97 -16.39
CA ALA A 31 5.38 -29.82 -16.95
C ALA A 31 5.76 -28.68 -15.98
N ILE A 32 6.94 -28.80 -15.35
CA ILE A 32 7.66 -27.63 -14.85
C ILE A 32 8.07 -26.83 -16.07
N MET A 33 7.30 -25.81 -16.42
CA MET A 33 7.83 -24.71 -17.22
C MET A 33 8.99 -24.13 -16.42
N PRO A 34 10.23 -24.08 -16.94
CA PRO A 34 11.26 -23.30 -16.29
C PRO A 34 10.76 -21.86 -16.36
N ASN A 35 10.27 -21.33 -15.24
CA ASN A 35 10.14 -19.89 -15.10
C ASN A 35 11.57 -19.38 -14.99
N GLU A 36 12.23 -19.25 -16.15
CA GLU A 36 13.48 -18.54 -16.27
C GLU A 36 13.25 -17.15 -15.69
N ASN A 37 13.91 -16.91 -14.57
CA ASN A 37 14.18 -15.60 -14.00
C ASN A 37 14.02 -14.47 -15.04
N ARG A 38 12.97 -13.67 -14.86
CA ARG A 38 13.17 -12.23 -14.90
C ARG A 38 13.35 -11.76 -13.46
N ASP A 39 14.52 -12.08 -12.93
CA ASP A 39 15.15 -11.25 -11.91
C ASP A 39 15.17 -9.81 -12.44
N GLY A 40 14.55 -8.90 -11.71
CA GLY A 40 14.41 -7.53 -12.19
C GLY A 40 13.79 -6.56 -11.20
N ASN A 41 12.91 -7.02 -10.31
CA ASN A 41 12.27 -6.14 -9.32
C ASN A 41 11.54 -6.93 -8.22
N ASN A 42 12.25 -7.76 -7.45
CA ASN A 42 11.66 -8.39 -6.27
C ASN A 42 11.63 -7.38 -5.11
N ILE A 43 10.45 -6.86 -4.77
CA ILE A 43 10.28 -5.89 -3.69
C ILE A 43 10.61 -6.59 -2.37
N ASN A 44 11.63 -6.10 -1.67
CA ASN A 44 11.92 -6.56 -0.32
C ASN A 44 10.89 -5.97 0.66
N TRP A 45 9.79 -6.71 0.89
CA TRP A 45 8.69 -6.31 1.77
C TRP A 45 9.09 -6.06 3.23
N ASN A 46 10.15 -6.73 3.72
CA ASN A 46 10.68 -6.46 5.07
C ASN A 46 11.36 -5.09 5.14
N LEU A 47 12.15 -4.74 4.11
CA LEU A 47 12.75 -3.42 3.99
C LEU A 47 11.69 -2.34 3.79
N PHE A 48 10.64 -2.63 3.02
CA PHE A 48 9.49 -1.75 2.82
C PHE A 48 8.82 -1.40 4.15
N LYS A 49 8.43 -2.41 4.93
CA LYS A 49 7.82 -2.20 6.26
C LYS A 49 8.74 -1.44 7.21
N SER A 50 10.04 -1.76 7.18
CA SER A 50 11.03 -1.06 8.00
C SER A 50 11.12 0.43 7.65
N LYS A 51 11.23 0.76 6.36
CA LYS A 51 11.25 2.15 5.89
C LYS A 51 9.94 2.88 6.18
N LEU A 52 8.79 2.22 6.02
CA LEU A 52 7.49 2.79 6.35
C LEU A 52 7.37 3.11 7.85
N ASN A 53 7.91 2.27 8.73
CA ASN A 53 7.93 2.51 10.18
C ASN A 53 8.82 3.69 10.60
N ILE A 54 9.78 4.10 9.76
CA ILE A 54 10.60 5.30 10.01
C ILE A 54 9.79 6.58 9.75
N ILE A 55 8.73 6.50 8.94
CA ILE A 55 7.80 7.62 8.72
C ILE A 55 6.91 7.72 9.95
N LYS A 56 7.13 8.78 10.73
CA LYS A 56 6.32 9.07 11.90
C LYS A 56 4.94 9.59 11.46
N PRO A 57 3.89 9.37 12.28
CA PRO A 57 2.60 9.99 12.05
C PRO A 57 2.74 11.52 11.98
N PHE A 58 1.97 12.13 11.08
CA PHE A 58 1.97 13.57 10.85
C PHE A 58 0.59 14.15 11.13
N ASP A 59 0.50 15.06 12.09
CA ASP A 59 -0.78 15.63 12.53
C ASP A 59 -1.18 16.92 11.80
N GLY A 60 -0.27 17.49 10.99
CA GLY A 60 -0.42 18.81 10.38
C GLY A 60 0.53 19.89 10.90
N ASP A 61 1.49 19.56 11.77
CA ASP A 61 2.48 20.53 12.29
C ASP A 61 3.43 21.04 11.19
N SER A 62 3.37 22.33 10.88
CA SER A 62 4.20 22.96 9.84
C SER A 62 5.72 22.82 10.08
N ASN A 63 6.17 22.67 11.33
CA ASN A 63 7.59 22.47 11.66
C ASN A 63 8.06 21.05 11.31
N LEU A 64 7.15 20.09 11.27
CA LEU A 64 7.42 18.69 10.94
C LEU A 64 7.08 18.36 9.49
N LEU A 65 6.31 19.22 8.82
CA LEU A 65 5.88 19.02 7.43
C LEU A 65 7.05 18.74 6.49
N ASN A 66 8.09 19.60 6.49
CA ASN A 66 9.24 19.43 5.60
C ASN A 66 9.99 18.10 5.87
N LYS A 67 10.07 17.68 7.14
CA LYS A 67 10.68 16.38 7.51
C LYS A 67 9.82 15.21 7.04
N PHE A 68 8.50 15.32 7.16
CA PHE A 68 7.55 14.31 6.69
C PHE A 68 7.61 14.16 5.17
N ILE A 69 7.56 15.26 4.42
CA ILE A 69 7.68 15.27 2.95
C ILE A 69 9.00 14.62 2.53
N THR A 70 10.13 15.04 3.12
CA THR A 70 11.46 14.49 2.79
C THR A 70 11.52 12.97 3.03
N ARG A 71 10.90 12.47 4.11
CA ARG A 71 10.85 11.04 4.44
C ARG A 71 10.00 10.27 3.41
N CYS A 72 8.83 10.80 3.06
CA CYS A 72 7.94 10.20 2.07
C CYS A 72 8.58 10.19 0.67
N GLU A 73 9.24 11.27 0.26
CA GLU A 73 9.98 11.32 -1.00
C GLU A 73 11.14 10.32 -1.03
N SER A 74 11.89 10.18 0.06
CA SER A 74 12.96 9.18 0.16
C SER A 74 12.41 7.75 0.07
N PHE A 75 11.23 7.51 0.66
CA PHE A 75 10.54 6.22 0.59
C PHE A 75 10.10 5.93 -0.84
N ILE A 76 9.32 6.82 -1.47
CA ILE A 76 8.83 6.67 -2.84
C ILE A 76 9.99 6.51 -3.82
N ASN A 77 11.05 7.30 -3.69
CA ASN A 77 12.21 7.22 -4.58
C ASN A 77 12.99 5.89 -4.41
N SER A 78 12.84 5.19 -3.28
CA SER A 78 13.39 3.84 -3.12
C SER A 78 12.66 2.78 -3.95
N TYR A 79 11.45 3.10 -4.44
CA TYR A 79 10.59 2.17 -5.19
C TYR A 79 10.15 2.74 -6.55
N SER A 80 10.61 3.93 -6.94
CA SER A 80 10.25 4.60 -8.20
C SER A 80 10.68 3.81 -9.46
N SER A 81 11.72 2.98 -9.32
CA SER A 81 12.25 2.09 -10.37
C SER A 81 11.34 0.91 -10.69
N PHE A 82 10.34 0.61 -9.86
CA PHE A 82 9.46 -0.55 -10.04
C PHE A 82 8.36 -0.31 -11.09
N ARG A 83 8.07 0.96 -11.44
CA ARG A 83 7.05 1.37 -12.44
C ARG A 83 5.77 0.52 -12.36
N ASP A 84 5.33 0.24 -11.14
CA ASP A 84 4.20 -0.63 -10.85
C ASP A 84 3.09 0.21 -10.22
N ASP A 85 1.96 0.31 -10.91
CA ASP A 85 0.82 1.13 -10.48
C ASP A 85 0.20 0.63 -9.17
N GLU A 86 0.20 -0.69 -8.94
CA GLU A 86 -0.33 -1.31 -7.73
C GLU A 86 0.54 -0.99 -6.52
N LEU A 87 1.87 -1.06 -6.67
CA LEU A 87 2.83 -0.65 -5.67
C LEU A 87 2.74 0.84 -5.37
N ASN A 88 2.62 1.68 -6.39
CA ASN A 88 2.49 3.14 -6.20
C ASN A 88 1.22 3.47 -5.43
N LYS A 89 0.10 2.79 -5.73
CA LYS A 89 -1.14 2.91 -4.98
C LYS A 89 -0.96 2.44 -3.53
N HIS A 90 -0.33 1.29 -3.33
CA HIS A 90 -0.09 0.75 -1.99
C HIS A 90 0.81 1.67 -1.14
N ILE A 91 1.85 2.24 -1.74
CA ILE A 91 2.71 3.26 -1.10
C ILE A 91 1.89 4.48 -0.70
N PHE A 92 0.99 4.95 -1.56
CA PHE A 92 0.13 6.08 -1.28
C PHE A 92 -0.81 5.80 -0.10
N GLU A 93 -1.48 4.65 -0.09
CA GLU A 93 -2.34 4.22 1.04
C GLU A 93 -1.56 4.15 2.35
N CYS A 94 -0.35 3.57 2.32
CA CYS A 94 0.55 3.51 3.47
C CYS A 94 0.98 4.90 3.99
N ILE A 95 1.17 5.88 3.09
CA ILE A 95 1.48 7.26 3.48
C ILE A 95 0.24 7.95 4.06
N GLN A 96 -0.95 7.72 3.49
CA GLN A 96 -2.20 8.23 4.03
C GLN A 96 -2.46 7.73 5.45
N GLU A 97 -2.17 6.46 5.76
CA GLU A 97 -2.25 5.92 7.12
C GLU A 97 -1.28 6.59 8.12
N LYS A 98 -0.26 7.30 7.64
CA LYS A 98 0.62 8.12 8.50
C LYS A 98 0.08 9.53 8.73
N LEU A 99 -0.90 9.98 7.96
CA LEU A 99 -1.58 11.25 8.23
C LEU A 99 -2.57 11.02 9.37
N VAL A 100 -2.52 11.88 10.38
CA VAL A 100 -3.42 11.82 11.53
C VAL A 100 -3.96 13.23 11.81
N GLY A 101 -4.99 13.34 12.64
CA GLY A 101 -5.48 14.63 13.12
C GLY A 101 -5.88 15.58 11.99
N LYS A 102 -5.27 16.78 11.93
CA LYS A 102 -5.65 17.80 10.94
C LYS A 102 -5.22 17.42 9.52
N ALA A 103 -4.09 16.73 9.37
CA ALA A 103 -3.61 16.29 8.07
C ALA A 103 -4.51 15.21 7.45
N GLU A 104 -4.99 14.27 8.27
CA GLU A 104 -5.98 13.26 7.85
C GLU A 104 -7.27 13.93 7.38
N ILE A 105 -7.81 14.89 8.14
CA ILE A 105 -9.03 15.61 7.78
C ILE A 105 -8.85 16.41 6.48
N LEU A 106 -7.71 17.07 6.31
CA LEU A 106 -7.41 17.86 5.10
C LEU A 106 -7.36 16.98 3.84
N VAL A 107 -6.68 15.84 3.92
CA VAL A 107 -6.52 14.92 2.79
C VAL A 107 -7.78 14.07 2.55
N GLY A 108 -8.45 13.61 3.61
CA GLY A 108 -9.67 12.83 3.52
C GLY A 108 -10.85 13.59 2.89
N ASN A 109 -10.86 14.91 3.00
CA ASN A 109 -11.85 15.76 2.34
C ASN A 109 -11.53 16.05 0.85
N ARG A 110 -10.42 15.53 0.32
CA ARG A 110 -9.94 15.77 -1.04
C ARG A 110 -9.75 14.46 -1.81
N PRO A 111 -10.85 13.83 -2.28
CA PRO A 111 -10.80 12.58 -3.03
C PRO A 111 -10.03 12.70 -4.35
N GLU A 112 -9.80 13.92 -4.85
CA GLU A 112 -8.97 14.20 -6.02
C GLU A 112 -7.48 13.94 -5.80
N LEU A 113 -7.02 13.85 -4.55
CA LEU A 113 -5.64 13.54 -4.20
C LEU A 113 -5.42 12.02 -4.29
N THR A 114 -5.21 11.51 -5.50
CA THR A 114 -5.02 10.07 -5.74
C THR A 114 -3.54 9.66 -5.83
N ALA A 115 -2.62 10.61 -5.70
CA ALA A 115 -1.19 10.36 -5.84
C ALA A 115 -0.36 11.32 -4.99
N TRP A 116 0.82 10.85 -4.55
CA TRP A 116 1.75 11.65 -3.74
C TRP A 116 2.12 13.02 -4.35
N PRO A 117 2.39 13.16 -5.67
CA PRO A 117 2.71 14.47 -6.25
C PRO A 117 1.58 15.50 -6.09
N LEU A 118 0.33 15.05 -6.16
CA LEU A 118 -0.84 15.90 -5.95
C LEU A 118 -0.94 16.31 -4.47
N LEU A 119 -0.73 15.35 -3.56
CA LEU A 119 -0.75 15.59 -2.13
C LEU A 119 0.36 16.54 -1.67
N LYS A 120 1.56 16.41 -2.26
CA LYS A 120 2.70 17.32 -2.01
C LYS A 120 2.43 18.75 -2.47
N ALA A 121 1.75 18.93 -3.61
CA ALA A 121 1.44 20.27 -4.11
C ALA A 121 0.46 21.03 -3.21
N ASP A 122 -0.27 20.31 -2.35
CA ASP A 122 -1.34 20.83 -1.51
C ASP A 122 -0.98 20.95 -0.02
N CYS A 123 0.17 20.38 0.39
CA CYS A 123 0.72 20.48 1.75
C CYS A 123 1.73 21.62 1.89
#